data_AF-A0A918NAN3-F1
#
_entry.id   AF-A0A918NAN3-F1
#
_cell.length_a   1.000
_cell.length_b   1.000
_cell.length_c   1.000
_cell.angle_alpha   90.00
_cell.angle_beta   90.00
_cell.angle_gamma   90.00
#
_symmetry.space_group_name_H-M   'P 1'
#
loop_
_entity.id
_entity.type
_entity.pdbx_description
1 polymer ?
#
loop_
_entity_poly.entity_id
_entity_poly.type
_entity_poly.pdbx_seq_one_letter_code
_entity_poly.pdbx_strand_id
1 'polypeptide(L)'
;MSVPFTARTRPRLPWRERPAALAAVAAAHVIARRPPARIRALLTAARRGAAPATAAQAGAARDAVLAVSLSCAGQGCLPRSIATALLCRLRGTWPTWRTGVRAYPFTAHAWVEADGRPVDEPHPPGYYTPTITVAPEEGPPRTSRPETSGPAAP
;
A
#
# COMPACT_ATOMS: atom_id res chain seq x y z
N MET A 1 -20.54 21.68 2.14
CA MET A 1 -19.83 21.58 3.44
C MET A 1 -18.50 20.89 3.19
N SER A 2 -17.39 21.61 3.34
CA SER A 2 -16.05 21.07 3.11
C SER A 2 -15.54 20.44 4.39
N VAL A 3 -15.27 19.13 4.39
CA VAL A 3 -14.64 18.48 5.54
C VAL A 3 -13.24 19.08 5.75
N PRO A 4 -12.89 19.54 6.96
CA PRO A 4 -11.53 19.99 7.23
C PRO A 4 -10.60 18.79 7.11
N PHE A 5 -9.71 18.84 6.13
CA PHE A 5 -8.56 17.94 6.05
C PHE A 5 -7.67 18.25 7.25
N THR A 6 -7.83 17.51 8.35
CA THR A 6 -6.88 17.56 9.47
C THR A 6 -5.55 17.07 8.92
N ALA A 7 -4.60 17.98 8.75
CA ALA A 7 -3.24 17.65 8.37
C ALA A 7 -2.68 16.69 9.42
N ARG A 8 -2.66 15.40 9.08
CA ARG A 8 -2.04 14.37 9.92
C ARG A 8 -0.62 14.80 10.23
N THR A 9 -0.25 14.78 11.51
CA THR A 9 1.04 15.22 12.03
C THR A 9 2.15 14.57 11.20
N ARG A 10 2.85 15.38 10.38
CA ARG A 10 3.86 14.88 9.44
C ARG A 10 5.02 14.30 10.28
N PRO A 11 5.26 12.98 10.29
CA PRO A 11 6.39 12.44 11.05
C PRO A 11 7.68 13.04 10.49
N ARG A 12 8.51 13.60 11.38
CA ARG A 12 9.84 14.09 11.00
C ARG A 12 10.71 12.88 10.69
N LEU A 13 10.82 12.57 9.40
CA LEU A 13 11.71 11.51 8.90
C LEU A 13 13.14 11.79 9.38
N PRO A 14 13.82 10.83 10.02
CA PRO A 14 15.25 10.94 10.22
C PRO A 14 15.93 11.08 8.86
N TRP A 15 16.94 11.94 8.79
CA TRP A 15 17.71 12.27 7.58
C TRP A 15 18.19 11.04 6.81
N ARG A 16 18.46 9.93 7.49
CA ARG A 16 18.88 8.65 6.92
C ARG A 16 17.79 7.96 6.08
N GLU A 17 16.51 8.24 6.35
CA GLU A 17 15.39 7.64 5.62
C GLU A 17 14.94 8.46 4.41
N ARG A 18 15.37 9.73 4.32
CA ARG A 18 14.97 10.64 3.22
C ARG A 18 15.49 10.17 1.86
N PRO A 19 16.74 9.69 1.70
CA PRO A 19 17.21 9.17 0.41
C PRO A 19 16.37 7.98 -0.08
N ALA A 20 16.00 7.08 0.82
CA ALA A 20 15.17 5.93 0.48
C ALA A 20 13.76 6.35 0.01
N ALA A 21 13.14 7.30 0.72
CA ALA A 21 11.83 7.85 0.33
C ALA A 21 11.90 8.59 -1.02
N LEU A 22 12.95 9.38 -1.26
CA LEU A 22 13.16 10.08 -2.53
C LEU A 22 13.39 9.10 -3.69
N ALA A 23 14.21 8.07 -3.48
CA ALA A 23 14.45 7.02 -4.48
C ALA A 23 13.15 6.26 -4.80
N ALA A 24 12.35 5.92 -3.78
CA ALA A 24 11.06 5.27 -3.96
C ALA A 24 10.08 6.15 -4.77
N VAL A 25 10.02 7.46 -4.48
CA VAL A 25 9.19 8.41 -5.24
C VAL A 25 9.66 8.55 -6.68
N ALA A 26 10.96 8.69 -6.93
CA ALA A 26 11.51 8.78 -8.28
C ALA A 26 11.21 7.52 -9.09
N ALA A 27 11.47 6.34 -8.52
CA ALA A 27 11.13 5.05 -9.13
C ALA A 27 9.62 4.94 -9.40
N ALA A 28 8.78 5.36 -8.46
CA ALA A 28 7.33 5.32 -8.63
C ALA A 28 6.84 6.20 -9.78
N HIS A 29 7.39 7.40 -9.95
CA HIS A 29 7.06 8.25 -11.10
C HIS A 29 7.49 7.64 -12.44
N VAL A 30 8.62 6.94 -12.48
CA VAL A 30 9.07 6.23 -13.68
C VAL A 30 8.17 5.02 -13.98
N ILE A 31 7.80 4.25 -12.95
CA ILE A 31 6.93 3.08 -13.09
C ILE A 31 5.51 3.49 -13.47
N ALA A 32 4.96 4.55 -12.88
CA ALA A 32 3.60 5.02 -13.15
C ALA A 32 3.39 5.48 -14.60
N ARG A 33 4.46 5.75 -15.36
CA ARG A 33 4.41 6.08 -16.81
C ARG A 33 4.43 4.83 -17.70
N ARG A 34 4.54 3.63 -17.13
CA ARG A 34 4.57 2.37 -17.88
C ARG A 34 3.14 1.81 -18.05
N PRO A 35 2.90 0.98 -19.09
CA PRO A 35 1.60 0.34 -19.25
C PRO A 35 1.27 -0.56 -18.04
N PRO A 36 -0.02 -0.77 -17.71
CA PRO A 36 -0.44 -1.51 -16.52
C PRO A 36 0.18 -2.90 -16.37
N ALA A 37 0.36 -3.62 -17.49
CA ALA A 37 1.02 -4.92 -17.49
C ALA A 37 2.47 -4.86 -17.00
N ARG A 38 3.23 -3.81 -17.37
CA ARG A 38 4.61 -3.61 -16.90
C ARG A 38 4.64 -3.15 -15.45
N ILE A 39 3.70 -2.31 -15.01
CA ILE A 39 3.57 -1.95 -13.59
C ILE A 39 3.37 -3.22 -12.76
N ARG A 40 2.40 -4.05 -13.13
CA ARG A 40 2.14 -5.34 -12.47
C ARG A 40 3.40 -6.20 -12.43
N ALA A 41 4.09 -6.37 -13.56
CA ALA A 41 5.29 -7.21 -13.63
C ALA A 41 6.42 -6.70 -12.71
N LEU A 42 6.70 -5.40 -12.73
CA LEU A 42 7.72 -4.77 -11.89
C LEU A 42 7.40 -4.90 -10.41
N LEU A 43 6.15 -4.64 -10.01
CA LEU A 43 5.74 -4.77 -8.60
C LEU A 43 5.72 -6.22 -8.15
N THR A 44 5.33 -7.15 -9.03
CA THR A 44 5.36 -8.60 -8.74
C THR A 44 6.80 -9.11 -8.59
N ALA A 45 7.76 -8.55 -9.32
CA ALA A 45 9.17 -8.84 -9.10
C ALA A 45 9.68 -8.21 -7.80
N ALA A 46 9.31 -6.94 -7.54
CA ALA A 46 9.75 -6.20 -6.36
C ALA A 46 9.28 -6.83 -5.05
N ARG A 47 8.08 -7.42 -4.99
CA ARG A 47 7.54 -8.01 -3.76
C ARG A 47 8.31 -9.21 -3.22
N ARG A 48 9.12 -9.88 -4.06
CA ARG A 48 9.76 -11.16 -3.73
C ARG A 48 10.66 -11.03 -2.50
N GLY A 49 10.54 -12.01 -1.60
CA GLY A 49 11.36 -12.11 -0.39
C GLY A 49 11.08 -11.06 0.69
N ALA A 50 9.97 -10.33 0.61
CA ALA A 50 9.54 -9.39 1.64
C ALA A 50 8.43 -9.97 2.52
N ALA A 51 8.49 -9.69 3.83
CA ALA A 51 7.45 -10.11 4.76
C ALA A 51 6.16 -9.29 4.56
N PRO A 52 4.97 -9.80 4.90
CA PRO A 52 3.75 -8.99 4.89
C PRO A 52 3.89 -7.73 5.76
N ALA A 53 3.54 -6.57 5.22
CA ALA A 53 3.54 -5.31 5.95
C ALA A 53 2.31 -5.19 6.87
N THR A 54 2.52 -4.67 8.07
CA THR A 54 1.45 -4.20 8.97
C THR A 54 0.93 -2.83 8.52
N ALA A 55 -0.27 -2.48 8.96
CA ALA A 55 -0.88 -1.17 8.69
C ALA A 55 -0.04 -0.01 9.21
N ALA A 56 0.63 -0.19 10.37
CA ALA A 56 1.54 0.82 10.92
C ALA A 56 2.77 1.04 10.01
N GLN A 57 3.38 -0.03 9.49
CA GLN A 57 4.53 0.06 8.58
C GLN A 57 4.14 0.72 7.24
N ALA A 58 3.00 0.32 6.69
CA ALA A 58 2.49 0.90 5.45
C ALA A 58 2.09 2.37 5.61
N GLY A 59 1.45 2.73 6.72
CA GLY A 59 1.13 4.13 7.08
C GLY A 59 2.39 4.98 7.23
N ALA A 60 3.38 4.50 7.99
CA ALA A 60 4.65 5.20 8.15
C ALA A 60 5.42 5.37 6.82
N ALA A 61 5.33 4.40 5.91
CA ALA A 61 5.90 4.53 4.56
C ALA A 61 5.15 5.57 3.71
N ARG A 62 3.82 5.58 3.78
CA ARG A 62 2.98 6.57 3.09
C ARG A 62 3.27 7.98 3.57
N ASP A 63 3.31 8.20 4.88
CA ASP A 63 3.60 9.50 5.46
C ASP A 63 5.00 9.99 5.08
N ALA A 64 5.98 9.08 5.00
CA ALA A 64 7.32 9.39 4.53
C ALA A 64 7.35 9.84 3.07
N VAL A 65 6.61 9.17 2.18
CA VAL A 65 6.44 9.55 0.77
C VAL A 65 5.78 10.94 0.66
N LEU A 66 4.73 11.18 1.43
CA LEU A 66 4.04 12.47 1.48
C LEU A 66 4.92 13.60 2.02
N ALA A 67 5.87 13.27 2.91
CA ALA A 67 6.81 14.24 3.45
C ALA A 67 7.83 14.74 2.41
N VAL A 68 8.17 13.92 1.40
CA VAL A 68 9.19 14.25 0.40
C VAL A 68 8.63 14.59 -0.99
N SER A 69 7.32 14.42 -1.21
CA SER A 69 6.69 14.63 -2.53
C SER A 69 5.32 15.30 -2.44
N LEU A 70 5.23 16.53 -2.97
CA LEU A 70 3.98 17.28 -3.08
C LEU A 70 3.05 16.69 -4.17
N SER A 71 3.60 16.15 -5.26
CA SER A 71 2.81 15.48 -6.32
C SER A 71 2.09 14.25 -5.79
N CYS A 72 2.71 13.50 -4.88
CA CYS A 72 2.08 12.38 -4.19
C CYS A 72 1.03 12.83 -3.16
N ALA A 73 1.14 14.04 -2.61
CA ALA A 73 0.17 14.61 -1.68
C ALA A 73 -1.12 15.10 -2.35
N GLY A 74 -1.09 15.40 -3.65
CA GLY A 74 -2.26 15.74 -4.45
C GLY A 74 -2.91 14.52 -5.14
N GLN A 75 -3.25 14.70 -6.43
CA GLN A 75 -3.96 13.72 -7.26
C GLN A 75 -3.10 12.52 -7.71
N GLY A 76 -1.86 12.39 -7.24
CA GLY A 76 -0.94 11.32 -7.63
C GLY A 76 -1.19 9.98 -6.94
N CYS A 77 -2.41 9.44 -6.93
CA CYS A 77 -2.73 8.17 -6.23
C CYS A 77 -1.88 6.98 -6.73
N LEU A 78 -1.65 6.89 -8.04
CA LEU A 78 -0.83 5.83 -8.63
C LEU A 78 0.65 5.94 -8.23
N PRO A 79 1.36 7.06 -8.48
CA PRO A 79 2.73 7.23 -7.96
C PRO A 79 2.83 7.07 -6.44
N ARG A 80 1.88 7.61 -5.67
CA ARG A 80 1.87 7.51 -4.20
C ARG A 80 1.78 6.07 -3.71
N SER A 81 0.84 5.28 -4.24
CA SER A 81 0.67 3.87 -3.84
C SER A 81 1.89 3.03 -4.23
N ILE A 82 2.46 3.25 -5.42
CA ILE A 82 3.70 2.58 -5.86
C ILE A 82 4.87 2.95 -4.95
N ALA A 83 5.08 4.25 -4.69
CA ALA A 83 6.17 4.73 -3.82
C ALA A 83 6.05 4.16 -2.41
N THR A 84 4.82 4.07 -1.88
CA THR A 84 4.56 3.47 -0.57
C THR A 84 4.95 1.99 -0.54
N ALA A 85 4.53 1.21 -1.55
CA ALA A 85 4.89 -0.20 -1.66
C ALA A 85 6.42 -0.40 -1.81
N LEU A 86 7.09 0.41 -2.62
CA LEU A 86 8.54 0.36 -2.79
C LEU A 86 9.30 0.76 -1.51
N LEU A 87 8.82 1.76 -0.77
CA LEU A 87 9.44 2.14 0.49
C LEU A 87 9.25 1.05 1.57
N CYS A 88 8.08 0.41 1.63
CA CYS A 88 7.91 -0.80 2.44
C CYS A 88 8.93 -1.88 2.02
N ARG A 89 9.13 -2.07 0.72
CA ARG A 89 10.07 -3.08 0.19
C ARG A 89 11.51 -2.82 0.62
N LEU A 90 11.93 -1.55 0.60
CA LEU A 90 13.24 -1.14 1.11
C LEU A 90 13.39 -1.40 2.61
N ARG A 91 12.28 -1.41 3.36
CA ARG A 91 12.19 -1.76 4.78
C ARG A 91 11.95 -3.25 5.04
N GLY A 92 12.05 -4.10 4.00
CA GLY A 92 11.91 -5.56 4.13
C GLY A 92 10.47 -6.08 4.21
N THR A 93 9.47 -5.23 4.01
CA THR A 93 8.05 -5.61 4.05
C THR A 93 7.34 -5.30 2.74
N TRP A 94 6.18 -5.90 2.50
CA TRP A 94 5.37 -5.63 1.33
C TRP A 94 3.90 -5.47 1.74
N PRO A 95 3.23 -4.36 1.40
CA PRO A 95 1.78 -4.26 1.54
C PRO A 95 1.10 -4.88 0.31
N THR A 96 -0.18 -5.23 0.42
CA THR A 96 -0.96 -5.58 -0.77
C THR A 96 -1.21 -4.32 -1.59
N TRP A 97 -0.55 -4.20 -2.74
CA TRP A 97 -0.78 -3.09 -3.65
C TRP A 97 -1.95 -3.39 -4.58
N ARG A 98 -2.87 -2.43 -4.76
CA ARG A 98 -4.06 -2.58 -5.60
C ARG A 98 -4.30 -1.39 -6.50
N THR A 99 -4.87 -1.66 -7.67
CA THR A 99 -5.64 -0.68 -8.44
C THR A 99 -7.06 -1.17 -8.60
N GLY A 100 -7.98 -0.24 -8.80
CA GLY A 100 -9.38 -0.55 -9.00
C GLY A 100 -10.11 0.59 -9.67
N VAL A 101 -11.34 0.30 -10.07
CA VAL A 101 -12.24 1.25 -10.68
C VAL A 101 -13.57 1.27 -9.95
N ARG A 102 -14.20 2.44 -9.93
CA ARG A 102 -15.62 2.61 -9.63
C ARG A 102 -16.34 2.85 -10.94
N ALA A 103 -17.50 2.23 -11.16
CA ALA A 103 -18.23 2.37 -12.42
C ALA A 103 -19.02 3.68 -12.52
N TYR A 104 -19.64 4.14 -11.43
CA TYR A 104 -20.38 5.41 -11.41
C TYR A 104 -20.20 6.21 -10.11
N PRO A 105 -19.72 7.47 -10.18
CA PRO A 105 -19.03 8.05 -11.34
C PRO A 105 -17.76 7.23 -11.66
N PHE A 106 -17.37 7.17 -12.94
CA PHE A 106 -16.19 6.41 -13.32
C PHE A 106 -14.94 7.01 -12.67
N THR A 107 -14.23 6.24 -11.87
CA THR A 107 -13.01 6.70 -11.20
C THR A 107 -12.03 5.55 -11.07
N ALA A 108 -10.83 5.73 -11.62
CA ALA A 108 -9.71 4.81 -11.39
C ALA A 108 -8.92 5.25 -10.16
N HIS A 109 -8.54 4.30 -9.33
CA HIS A 109 -7.80 4.54 -8.10
C HIS A 109 -6.73 3.50 -7.85
N ALA A 110 -5.72 3.87 -7.07
CA ALA A 110 -4.63 3.01 -6.67
C ALA A 110 -4.31 3.23 -5.19
N TRP A 111 -4.21 2.13 -4.44
CA TRP A 111 -4.00 2.16 -2.99
C TRP A 111 -3.14 0.97 -2.53
N VAL A 112 -2.81 0.98 -1.25
CA VAL A 112 -2.15 -0.13 -0.57
C VAL A 112 -3.03 -0.60 0.59
N GLU A 113 -3.02 -1.90 0.83
CA GLU A 113 -3.71 -2.54 1.95
C GLU A 113 -2.70 -3.29 2.80
N ALA A 114 -2.94 -3.27 4.11
CA ALA A 114 -2.17 -4.00 5.10
C ALA A 114 -3.12 -4.39 6.25
N ASP A 115 -2.91 -5.55 6.86
CA ASP A 115 -3.83 -6.12 7.87
C ASP A 115 -5.30 -6.15 7.40
N GLY A 116 -5.53 -6.44 6.12
CA GLY A 116 -6.87 -6.55 5.52
C GLY A 116 -7.61 -5.21 5.33
N ARG A 117 -6.97 -4.06 5.53
CA ARG A 117 -7.59 -2.73 5.41
C ARG A 117 -6.82 -1.81 4.46
N PRO A 118 -7.51 -0.94 3.69
CA PRO A 118 -6.89 0.16 2.97
C PRO A 118 -6.15 1.11 3.92
N VAL A 119 -4.93 1.50 3.54
CA VAL A 119 -4.11 2.41 4.33
C VAL A 119 -4.44 3.85 3.97
N ASP A 120 -5.04 4.58 4.92
CA ASP A 120 -5.35 6.01 4.84
C ASP A 120 -6.12 6.42 3.60
N GLU A 121 -7.08 5.57 3.24
CA GLU A 121 -8.06 5.84 2.20
C GLU A 121 -9.35 6.35 2.86
N PRO A 122 -9.92 7.49 2.42
CA PRO A 122 -11.17 8.01 2.97
C PRO A 122 -12.40 7.15 2.61
N HIS A 123 -12.24 6.19 1.70
CA HIS A 123 -13.31 5.35 1.21
C HIS A 123 -13.35 4.01 1.95
N PRO A 124 -14.56 3.48 2.27
CA PRO A 124 -14.68 2.18 2.92
C PRO A 124 -14.18 1.04 2.01
N PRO A 125 -13.85 -0.13 2.59
CA PRO A 125 -13.57 -1.34 1.81
C PRO A 125 -14.68 -1.63 0.80
N GLY A 126 -14.32 -2.08 -0.40
CA GLY A 126 -15.28 -2.39 -1.47
C GLY A 126 -15.78 -1.18 -2.28
N TYR A 127 -15.34 0.05 -1.97
CA TYR A 127 -15.70 1.24 -2.75
C TYR A 127 -15.17 1.20 -4.20
N TYR A 128 -14.00 0.59 -4.40
CA TYR A 128 -13.42 0.35 -5.72
C TYR A 128 -13.40 -1.15 -6.00
N THR A 129 -13.80 -1.54 -7.21
CA THR A 129 -13.65 -2.91 -7.69
C THR A 129 -12.19 -3.12 -8.11
N PRO A 130 -11.42 -4.02 -7.45
CA PRO A 130 -10.02 -4.24 -7.78
C PRO A 130 -9.84 -4.78 -9.20
N THR A 131 -8.85 -4.26 -9.92
CA THR A 131 -8.50 -4.68 -11.28
C THR A 131 -7.11 -5.31 -11.33
N ILE A 132 -6.16 -4.80 -10.54
CA ILE A 132 -4.83 -5.38 -10.37
C ILE A 132 -4.55 -5.50 -8.89
N THR A 133 -4.04 -6.66 -8.46
CA THR A 133 -3.59 -6.90 -7.09
C THR A 133 -2.19 -7.50 -7.11
N VAL A 134 -1.31 -6.98 -6.26
CA VAL A 134 0.03 -7.49 -5.99
C VAL A 134 0.19 -7.63 -4.48
N ALA A 135 -0.30 -8.75 -3.94
CA ALA A 135 -0.20 -9.12 -2.53
C ALA A 135 1.23 -9.54 -2.15
N PRO A 136 1.59 -9.62 -0.85
CA PRO A 136 2.80 -10.32 -0.41
C PRO A 136 2.85 -11.77 -0.91
N GLU A 137 4.02 -12.38 -0.92
CA GLU A 137 4.07 -13.84 -1.03
C GLU A 137 3.49 -14.42 0.25
N GLU A 138 2.45 -15.24 0.13
CA GLU A 138 2.00 -16.04 1.27
C GLU A 138 3.19 -16.90 1.68
N GLY A 139 3.73 -16.65 2.88
CA GLY A 139 4.56 -17.65 3.54
C GLY A 139 3.74 -18.94 3.65
N PRO A 140 4.39 -20.12 3.77
CA PRO A 140 3.68 -21.38 3.91
C PRO A 140 2.57 -21.22 4.94
N PRO A 141 1.35 -21.72 4.66
CA PRO A 141 0.21 -21.50 5.54
C PRO A 141 0.64 -21.88 6.96
N ARG A 142 0.61 -20.91 7.88
CA ARG A 142 0.65 -21.25 9.30
C ARG A 142 -0.60 -22.09 9.50
N THR A 143 -0.42 -23.40 9.62
CA THR A 143 -1.45 -24.33 10.00
C THR A 143 -2.11 -23.74 11.23
N SER A 144 -3.30 -23.16 11.04
CA SER A 144 -4.21 -22.86 12.12
C SER A 144 -4.48 -24.20 12.78
N ARG A 145 -3.87 -24.41 13.94
CA ARG A 145 -4.11 -25.57 14.78
C ARG A 145 -5.64 -25.68 14.92
N PRO A 146 -6.27 -26.80 14.58
CA PRO A 146 -7.71 -26.94 14.74
C PRO A 146 -8.04 -26.66 16.20
N GLU A 147 -8.91 -25.67 16.43
CA GLU A 147 -9.56 -25.48 17.73
C GLU A 147 -10.17 -26.82 18.09
N THR A 148 -9.63 -27.42 19.14
CA THR A 148 -10.17 -28.65 19.70
C THR A 148 -11.48 -28.27 20.36
N SER A 149 -12.59 -28.47 19.63
CA SER A 149 -13.92 -28.51 20.21
C SER A 149 -13.90 -29.56 21.33
N GLY A 150 -13.92 -29.10 22.58
CA GLY A 150 -14.03 -29.97 23.74
C GLY A 150 -15.38 -30.69 23.73
N PRO A 151 -15.44 -31.94 24.19
CA PRO A 151 -16.70 -32.68 24.21
C PRO A 151 -17.65 -32.10 25.24
N ALA A 152 -18.93 -32.04 24.87
CA ALA A 152 -20.03 -31.86 25.80
C ALA A 152 -19.97 -32.97 26.87
N ALA A 153 -19.97 -32.56 28.13
CA ALA A 153 -20.12 -33.45 29.29
C ALA A 153 -21.63 -33.60 29.61
N PRO A 154 -22.04 -34.76 30.18
CA PRO A 154 -23.42 -35.24 30.21
C PRO A 154 -24.34 -34.51 31.19
#